data_AF-A0A969HC92-F1
#
_entry.id   AF-A0A969HC92-F1
#
_cell.length_a   1.000
_cell.length_b   1.000
_cell.length_c   1.000
_cell.angle_alpha   90.00
_cell.angle_beta   90.00
_cell.angle_gamma   90.00
#
_symmetry.space_group_name_H-M   'P 1'
#
loop_
_entity.id
_entity.type
_entity.pdbx_description
1 polymer ?
#
loop_
_entity_poly.entity_id
_entity_poly.type
_entity_poly.pdbx_seq_one_letter_code
_entity_poly.pdbx_strand_id
1 'polypeptide(L)'
;MSDQTALSDTKLLIGVQAGDDASFETLFLRHYERVYAALFALLGNKADAEDMAQQAFLKLYHAPERLRLDGDETNVSGWLYRVALNEGYNALRRQKRRVAWQEQFARLWPFSAALADPAQVAESHDTQTRSAGFCCN
;
A
#
# COMPACT_ATOMS: atom_id res chain seq x y z
N MET A 1 0.41 -32.09 2.73
CA MET A 1 1.12 -30.79 2.70
C MET A 1 2.51 -31.04 2.16
N SER A 2 2.83 -30.50 0.99
CA SER A 2 4.16 -30.61 0.38
C SER A 2 5.20 -29.88 1.23
N ASP A 3 6.32 -30.53 1.52
CA ASP A 3 7.46 -29.96 2.28
C ASP A 3 8.24 -28.96 1.41
N GLN A 4 7.64 -27.79 1.16
CA GLN A 4 8.30 -26.71 0.42
C GLN A 4 9.27 -25.92 1.31
N THR A 5 9.16 -26.08 2.64
CA THR A 5 9.99 -25.39 3.62
C THR A 5 11.47 -25.70 3.53
N ALA A 6 11.87 -26.81 2.90
CA ALA A 6 13.27 -27.16 2.67
C ALA A 6 13.82 -26.70 1.29
N LEU A 7 12.97 -26.19 0.39
CA LEU A 7 13.40 -25.80 -0.96
C LEU A 7 14.24 -24.52 -0.95
N SER A 8 15.17 -24.38 -1.88
CA SER A 8 15.88 -23.12 -2.07
C SER A 8 14.95 -22.03 -2.63
N ASP A 9 15.27 -20.77 -2.38
CA ASP A 9 14.48 -19.64 -2.87
C ASP A 9 14.39 -19.65 -4.41
N THR A 10 15.44 -20.10 -5.12
CA THR A 10 15.40 -20.30 -6.58
C THR A 10 14.31 -21.29 -6.99
N LYS A 11 14.18 -22.44 -6.30
CA LYS A 11 13.17 -23.45 -6.63
C LYS A 11 11.76 -22.95 -6.35
N LEU A 12 11.58 -22.25 -5.23
CA LEU A 12 10.31 -21.62 -4.90
C LEU A 12 9.94 -20.56 -5.95
N LEU A 13 10.90 -19.73 -6.38
CA LEU A 13 10.66 -18.73 -7.42
C LEU A 13 10.21 -19.38 -8.74
N ILE A 14 10.80 -20.51 -9.15
CA ILE A 14 10.35 -21.26 -10.32
C ILE A 14 8.89 -21.72 -10.14
N GLY A 15 8.52 -22.19 -8.94
CA GLY A 15 7.13 -22.51 -8.60
C GLY A 15 6.21 -21.31 -8.74
N VAL A 16 6.60 -20.14 -8.21
CA VAL A 16 5.82 -18.88 -8.36
C VAL A 16 5.66 -18.49 -9.82
N GLN A 17 6.71 -18.61 -10.63
CA GLN A 17 6.64 -18.36 -12.09
C GLN A 17 5.68 -19.32 -12.81
N ALA A 18 5.48 -20.53 -12.26
CA ALA A 18 4.51 -21.51 -12.74
C ALA A 18 3.10 -21.33 -12.14
N GLY A 19 2.88 -20.35 -11.25
CA GLY A 19 1.60 -20.09 -10.59
C GLY A 19 1.33 -20.96 -9.36
N ASP A 20 2.35 -21.54 -8.73
CA ASP A 20 2.20 -22.29 -7.47
C ASP A 20 2.10 -21.33 -6.26
N ASP A 21 0.89 -21.19 -5.74
CA ASP A 21 0.59 -20.35 -4.57
C ASP A 21 1.33 -20.81 -3.32
N ALA A 22 1.59 -22.12 -3.14
CA ALA A 22 2.33 -22.61 -1.97
C ALA A 22 3.79 -22.15 -1.99
N SER A 23 4.39 -22.08 -3.18
CA SER A 23 5.75 -21.57 -3.35
C SER A 23 5.83 -20.09 -3.02
N PHE A 24 4.82 -19.32 -3.40
CA PHE A 24 4.71 -17.92 -3.04
C PHE A 24 4.54 -17.73 -1.53
N GLU A 25 3.63 -18.47 -0.91
CA GLU A 25 3.42 -18.43 0.55
C GLU A 25 4.72 -18.72 1.31
N THR A 26 5.49 -19.71 0.86
CA THR A 26 6.78 -20.05 1.47
C THR A 26 7.78 -18.89 1.35
N LEU A 27 7.91 -18.26 0.18
CA LEU A 27 8.76 -17.07 0.01
C LEU A 27 8.28 -15.88 0.84
N PHE A 28 6.97 -15.68 0.93
CA PHE A 28 6.37 -14.64 1.75
C PHE A 28 6.75 -14.82 3.21
N LEU A 29 6.47 -15.98 3.80
CA LEU A 29 6.77 -16.28 5.20
C LEU A 29 8.25 -16.16 5.53
N ARG A 30 9.14 -16.56 4.62
CA ARG A 30 10.61 -16.48 4.80
C ARG A 30 11.16 -15.06 4.80
N HIS A 31 10.57 -14.15 4.03
CA HIS A 31 11.19 -12.84 3.78
C HIS A 31 10.39 -11.66 4.35
N TYR A 32 9.11 -11.85 4.68
CA TYR A 32 8.22 -10.76 5.07
C TYR A 32 8.75 -9.97 6.25
N GLU A 33 9.17 -10.64 7.34
CA GLU A 33 9.64 -9.96 8.55
C GLU A 33 10.82 -9.04 8.27
N ARG A 34 11.79 -9.49 7.47
CA ARG A 34 12.98 -8.70 7.14
C ARG A 34 12.67 -7.53 6.21
N VAL A 35 11.75 -7.72 5.26
CA VAL A 35 11.26 -6.67 4.35
C VAL A 35 10.49 -5.62 5.15
N TYR A 36 9.58 -6.04 6.01
CA TYR A 36 8.81 -5.17 6.91
C TYR A 36 9.74 -4.38 7.83
N ALA A 37 10.73 -5.02 8.47
CA ALA A 37 11.67 -4.33 9.35
C ALA A 37 12.46 -3.24 8.62
N ALA A 38 12.90 -3.50 7.39
CA ALA A 38 13.60 -2.51 6.58
C ALA A 38 12.71 -1.30 6.22
N LEU A 39 11.46 -1.56 5.85
CA LEU A 39 10.47 -0.52 5.55
C LEU A 39 10.07 0.27 6.79
N PHE A 40 9.90 -0.41 7.92
CA PHE A 40 9.59 0.25 9.20
C PHE A 40 10.73 1.16 9.64
N ALA A 41 11.98 0.73 9.49
CA ALA A 41 13.14 1.56 9.75
C ALA A 41 13.20 2.80 8.83
N LEU A 42 12.73 2.69 7.59
CA LEU A 42 12.70 3.79 6.63
C LEU A 42 11.53 4.76 6.85
N LEU A 43 10.35 4.25 7.17
CA LEU A 43 9.09 5.01 7.19
C LEU A 43 8.69 5.49 8.60
N GLY A 44 9.11 4.78 9.65
CA GLY A 44 8.75 5.08 11.04
C GLY A 44 7.27 4.90 11.37
N ASN A 45 6.46 4.40 10.43
CA ASN A 45 5.03 4.15 10.58
C ASN A 45 4.71 2.70 10.25
N LYS A 46 3.99 2.02 11.14
CA LYS A 46 3.61 0.62 10.99
C LYS A 46 2.72 0.38 9.76
N ALA A 47 1.65 1.16 9.60
CA ALA A 47 0.69 0.99 8.52
C ALA A 47 1.34 1.22 7.14
N ASP A 48 2.16 2.27 7.02
CA ASP A 48 2.87 2.54 5.77
C ASP A 48 3.90 1.43 5.45
N ALA A 49 4.58 0.89 6.47
CA ALA A 49 5.51 -0.21 6.29
C ALA A 49 4.81 -1.52 5.86
N GLU A 50 3.67 -1.85 6.47
CA GLU A 50 2.85 -3.01 6.08
C GLU A 50 2.34 -2.87 4.63
N ASP A 51 1.80 -1.71 4.27
CA ASP A 51 1.32 -1.46 2.90
C ASP A 51 2.47 -1.57 1.89
N MET A 52 3.61 -0.93 2.13
CA MET A 52 4.75 -1.00 1.20
C MET A 52 5.35 -2.41 1.12
N ALA A 53 5.32 -3.19 2.21
CA ALA A 53 5.74 -4.58 2.19
C ALA A 53 4.80 -5.40 1.30
N GLN A 54 3.48 -5.24 1.47
CA GLN A 54 2.48 -5.87 0.62
C GLN A 54 2.69 -5.51 -0.85
N GLN A 55 2.92 -4.23 -1.18
CA GLN A 55 3.21 -3.81 -2.56
C GLN A 55 4.45 -4.51 -3.15
N ALA A 56 5.48 -4.74 -2.35
CA ALA A 56 6.67 -5.46 -2.81
C ALA A 56 6.37 -6.93 -3.13
N PHE A 57 5.61 -7.62 -2.27
CA PHE A 57 5.20 -9.01 -2.51
C PHE A 57 4.15 -9.16 -3.61
N LEU A 58 3.23 -8.20 -3.78
CA LEU A 58 2.31 -8.17 -4.92
C LEU A 58 3.05 -8.08 -6.25
N LYS A 59 4.15 -7.33 -6.31
CA LYS A 59 5.02 -7.31 -7.50
C LYS A 59 5.73 -8.62 -7.74
N LEU A 60 6.11 -9.34 -6.68
CA LEU A 60 6.66 -10.69 -6.80
C LEU A 60 5.62 -11.65 -7.38
N TYR A 61 4.38 -11.56 -6.91
CA TYR A 61 3.29 -12.43 -7.35
C TYR A 61 2.84 -12.15 -8.80
N HIS A 62 2.69 -10.87 -9.18
CA HIS A 62 2.16 -10.50 -10.49
C HIS A 62 3.20 -10.41 -11.61
N ALA A 63 4.47 -10.25 -11.27
CA ALA A 63 5.54 -10.14 -12.27
C ALA A 63 6.83 -10.85 -11.82
N PRO A 64 6.76 -12.15 -11.44
CA PRO A 64 7.91 -12.92 -10.96
C PRO A 64 9.02 -13.06 -12.01
N GLU A 65 8.70 -12.92 -13.30
CA GLU A 65 9.65 -12.93 -14.42
C GLU A 65 10.59 -11.71 -14.44
N ARG A 66 10.25 -10.63 -13.73
CA ARG A 66 11.15 -9.47 -13.57
C ARG A 66 12.35 -9.76 -12.69
N LEU A 67 12.26 -10.79 -11.85
CA LEU A 67 13.39 -11.31 -11.11
C LEU A 67 14.15 -12.27 -12.03
N ARG A 68 15.29 -11.81 -12.54
CA ARG A 68 16.16 -12.63 -13.38
C ARG A 68 16.76 -13.76 -12.56
N LEU A 69 16.69 -14.97 -13.11
CA LEU A 69 17.44 -16.12 -12.63
C LEU A 69 18.90 -15.95 -13.06
N ASP A 70 19.77 -15.60 -12.13
CA ASP A 70 21.20 -15.39 -12.39
C ASP A 70 21.98 -16.66 -11.97
N GLY A 71 22.01 -17.67 -12.84
CA GLY A 71 22.70 -18.94 -12.58
C GLY A 71 21.97 -19.84 -11.58
N ASP A 72 22.72 -20.59 -10.75
CA ASP A 72 22.18 -21.59 -9.82
C ASP A 72 21.50 -20.97 -8.58
N GLU A 73 21.84 -19.72 -8.23
CA GLU A 73 21.32 -19.03 -7.05
C GLU A 73 20.72 -17.67 -7.42
N THR A 74 19.40 -17.56 -7.31
CA THR A 74 18.71 -16.28 -7.50
C THR A 74 18.61 -15.55 -6.18
N ASN A 75 19.11 -14.30 -6.12
CA ASN A 75 19.03 -13.48 -4.92
C ASN A 75 17.65 -12.82 -4.75
N VAL A 76 16.64 -13.63 -4.44
CA VAL A 76 15.26 -13.19 -4.15
C VAL A 76 15.27 -12.13 -3.04
N SER A 77 16.04 -12.38 -1.99
CA SER A 77 16.11 -11.52 -0.82
C SER A 77 16.63 -10.10 -1.13
N GLY A 78 17.64 -9.99 -2.00
CA GLY A 78 18.21 -8.71 -2.44
C GLY A 78 17.29 -7.97 -3.41
N TRP A 79 16.57 -8.70 -4.27
CA TRP A 79 15.54 -8.10 -5.11
C TRP A 79 14.38 -7.54 -4.29
N LEU A 80 13.85 -8.31 -3.33
CA LEU A 80 12.79 -7.88 -2.43
C LEU A 80 13.21 -6.63 -1.66
N TYR A 81 14.43 -6.60 -1.13
CA TYR A 81 14.96 -5.44 -0.43
C TYR A 81 15.00 -4.19 -1.32
N ARG A 82 15.46 -4.32 -2.57
CA ARG A 82 15.50 -3.22 -3.54
C ARG A 82 14.10 -2.71 -3.89
N VAL A 83 13.16 -3.62 -4.16
CA VAL A 83 11.76 -3.27 -4.48
C VAL A 83 11.10 -2.58 -3.29
N ALA A 84 11.27 -3.13 -2.09
CA ALA A 84 10.73 -2.56 -0.86
C ALA A 84 11.27 -1.14 -0.62
N LEU A 85 12.59 -0.92 -0.65
CA LEU A 85 13.15 0.42 -0.46
C LEU A 85 12.65 1.41 -1.52
N ASN A 86 12.52 0.97 -2.78
CA ASN A 86 11.95 1.82 -3.82
C ASN A 86 10.49 2.22 -3.51
N GLU A 87 9.67 1.30 -3.00
CA GLU A 87 8.31 1.61 -2.55
C GLU A 87 8.29 2.54 -1.34
N GLY A 88 9.15 2.32 -0.35
CA GLY A 88 9.29 3.22 0.79
C GLY A 88 9.70 4.65 0.37
N TYR A 89 10.70 4.81 -0.50
CA TYR A 89 11.05 6.12 -1.04
C TYR A 89 9.93 6.76 -1.86
N ASN A 90 9.17 5.97 -2.61
CA ASN A 90 7.98 6.46 -3.31
C ASN A 90 6.92 6.96 -2.33
N ALA A 91 6.66 6.23 -1.25
CA ALA A 91 5.74 6.61 -0.19
C ALA A 91 6.16 7.93 0.48
N LEU A 92 7.44 8.08 0.87
CA LEU A 92 7.97 9.32 1.43
C LEU A 92 7.79 10.51 0.47
N ARG A 93 8.07 10.31 -0.83
CA ARG A 93 7.83 11.35 -1.85
C ARG A 93 6.36 11.71 -1.98
N ARG A 94 5.43 10.74 -1.92
CA ARG A 94 3.99 10.97 -1.94
C ARG A 94 3.52 11.72 -0.69
N GLN A 95 4.00 11.34 0.50
CA GLN A 95 3.69 11.98 1.77
C GLN A 95 4.12 13.45 1.77
N LYS A 96 5.36 13.75 1.35
CA LYS A 96 5.84 15.13 1.25
C LYS A 96 4.97 16.00 0.33
N ARG A 97 4.55 15.45 -0.82
CA ARG A 97 3.61 16.15 -1.71
C ARG A 97 2.25 16.36 -1.04
N ARG A 98 1.71 15.35 -0.35
CA ARG A 98 0.43 15.45 0.36
C ARG A 98 0.43 16.57 1.40
N VAL A 99 1.48 16.65 2.21
CA VAL A 99 1.65 17.73 3.21
C VAL A 99 1.72 19.10 2.54
N ALA A 100 2.51 19.25 1.48
CA ALA A 100 2.60 20.51 0.73
C ALA A 100 1.25 20.94 0.14
N TRP A 101 0.48 19.99 -0.42
CA TRP A 101 -0.88 20.24 -0.91
C TRP A 101 -1.84 20.63 0.22
N GLN A 102 -1.76 19.97 1.39
CA GLN A 102 -2.58 20.31 2.56
C GLN A 102 -2.29 21.73 3.05
N GLU A 103 -1.01 22.12 3.15
CA GLU A 103 -0.62 23.48 3.53
C GLU A 103 -1.04 24.53 2.49
N GLN A 104 -0.95 24.20 1.20
CA GLN A 104 -1.42 25.10 0.13
C GLN A 104 -2.94 25.24 0.17
N PHE A 105 -3.67 24.14 0.29
CA PHE A 105 -5.13 24.15 0.36
C PHE A 105 -5.63 24.89 1.60
N ALA A 106 -5.04 24.64 2.77
CA ALA A 106 -5.37 25.36 4.01
C ALA A 106 -5.16 26.89 3.87
N ARG A 107 -4.18 27.33 3.09
CA ARG A 107 -3.98 28.75 2.76
C ARG A 107 -5.03 29.31 1.80
N LEU A 108 -5.47 28.52 0.83
CA LEU A 108 -6.39 28.96 -0.22
C LEU A 108 -7.87 28.88 0.18
N TRP A 109 -8.22 28.02 1.14
CA TRP A 109 -9.60 27.81 1.59
C TRP A 109 -9.70 27.93 3.13
N PRO A 110 -9.90 29.15 3.67
CA PRO A 110 -9.91 29.38 5.12
C PRO A 110 -11.17 28.87 5.86
N PHE A 111 -12.17 28.30 5.15
CA PHE A 111 -13.43 27.84 5.76
C PHE A 111 -13.51 26.31 6.01
N SER A 112 -12.46 25.51 5.74
CA SER A 112 -12.57 24.04 5.88
C SER A 112 -12.63 23.54 7.31
N ALA A 113 -12.10 24.28 8.29
CA ALA A 113 -12.19 23.91 9.70
C ALA A 113 -13.63 23.88 10.22
N ALA A 114 -14.53 24.69 9.64
CA ALA A 114 -15.93 24.78 10.05
C ALA A 114 -16.84 23.70 9.43
N LEU A 115 -16.38 23.00 8.39
CA LEU A 115 -17.14 21.94 7.69
C LEU A 115 -16.79 20.52 8.17
N ALA A 116 -15.91 20.41 9.17
CA ALA A 116 -15.39 19.13 9.66
C ALA A 116 -16.38 18.35 10.54
N ASP A 117 -17.58 18.87 10.81
CA ASP A 117 -18.67 18.08 11.37
C ASP A 117 -19.64 17.64 10.26
N PRO A 118 -19.49 16.42 9.71
CA PRO A 118 -20.44 15.87 8.75
C PRO A 118 -21.86 15.74 9.32
N ALA A 119 -22.05 15.78 10.66
CA ALA A 119 -23.38 15.79 11.27
C ALA A 119 -24.11 17.14 11.05
N GLN A 120 -23.39 18.26 10.97
CA GLN A 120 -24.02 19.58 10.72
C GLN A 120 -24.37 19.81 9.25
N VAL A 121 -23.66 19.19 8.31
CA VAL A 121 -23.96 19.32 6.87
C VAL A 121 -25.23 18.56 6.50
N ALA A 122 -25.51 17.43 7.17
CA ALA A 122 -26.70 16.62 6.95
C ALA A 122 -28.02 17.31 7.36
N GLU A 123 -28.00 18.21 8.35
CA GLU A 123 -29.20 18.93 8.82
C GLU A 123 -29.64 20.07 7.88
N SER A 124 -28.75 20.57 7.01
CA SER A 124 -29.07 21.72 6.15
C SER A 124 -29.90 21.38 4.89
N HIS A 125 -30.10 20.10 4.59
CA HIS A 125 -30.87 19.66 3.42
C HIS A 125 -32.37 19.39 3.69
N ASP A 126 -32.83 19.44 4.96
CA ASP A 126 -34.22 19.08 5.30
C ASP A 126 -35.14 20.29 5.61
N THR A 127 -34.61 21.52 5.69
CA THR A 127 -35.43 22.70 5.99
C THR A 127 -35.89 23.51 4.77
N GLN A 128 -35.55 23.10 3.54
CA GLN A 128 -35.89 23.86 2.32
C GLN A 128 -36.80 23.11 1.34
N THR A 129 -37.74 22.30 1.86
CA THR A 129 -38.88 21.77 1.06
C THR A 129 -40.22 21.91 1.80
N ARG A 130 -40.43 23.02 2.52
CA ARG A 130 -41.74 23.37 3.11
C ARG A 130 -42.03 24.87 3.09
N SER A 131 -41.95 25.50 1.92
CA SER A 131 -42.58 26.82 1.69
C SER A 131 -43.06 27.05 0.25
N ALA A 132 -43.47 25.99 -0.45
CA ALA A 132 -44.27 26.10 -1.66
C ALA A 132 -45.63 25.42 -1.44
N GLY A 133 -46.52 26.16 -0.79
CA GLY A 133 -47.89 25.72 -0.54
C GLY A 133 -48.58 26.66 0.43
N PHE A 134 -49.18 27.72 -0.12
CA PHE A 134 -50.45 28.35 0.28
C PHE A 134 -50.47 29.82 -0.17
N CYS A 135 -51.10 30.07 -1.32
CA CYS A 135 -51.85 31.28 -1.64
C CYS A 135 -52.81 30.95 -2.79
N CYS A 136 -53.97 30.39 -2.44
CA CYS A 136 -55.20 30.50 -3.23
C CYS A 136 -56.08 31.52 -2.51
N ASN A 137 -56.25 32.71 -3.11
CA ASN A 137 -57.50 33.48 -3.08
C ASN A 137 -57.45 34.52 -4.20
#